data_AF-A0A6I8PHI8-F1
#
_entry.id   AF-A0A6I8PHI8-F1
#
_cell.length_a   1.000
_cell.length_b   1.000
_cell.length_c   1.000
_cell.angle_alpha   90.00
_cell.angle_beta   90.00
_cell.angle_gamma   90.00
#
_symmetry.space_group_name_H-M   'P 1'
#
loop_
_entity.id
_entity.type
_entity.pdbx_description
1 polymer ?
#
loop_
_entity_poly.entity_id
_entity_poly.type
_entity_poly.pdbx_seq_one_letter_code
_entity_poly.pdbx_strand_id
1 'polypeptide(L)' 'MEKIKKEEEIVLETSPLFCQKVEVSYQSVEHPRCQLADASPSREKVLENVITHVAFNE' A
#
# COMPACT_ATOMS: atom_id res chain seq x y z
N MET A 1 -2.07 16.73 27.08
CA MET A 1 -2.79 17.65 26.18
C MET A 1 -3.78 16.83 25.40
N GLU A 2 -5.07 17.06 25.61
CA GLU A 2 -6.12 16.39 24.85
C GLU A 2 -6.33 17.18 23.55
N LYS A 3 -6.23 16.52 22.39
CA LYS A 3 -6.50 17.17 21.09
C LYS A 3 -8.01 17.35 20.97
N ILE A 4 -8.47 18.60 20.93
CA ILE A 4 -9.84 18.91 20.52
C ILE A 4 -9.92 18.69 19.01
N LYS A 5 -10.64 17.65 18.59
CA LYS A 5 -10.91 17.39 17.18
C LYS A 5 -11.89 18.41 16.65
N LYS A 6 -11.62 18.92 15.44
CA LYS A 6 -12.56 19.81 14.76
C LYS A 6 -13.75 19.00 14.24
N GLU A 7 -14.90 19.63 14.09
CA GLU A 7 -16.09 18.97 13.54
C GLU A 7 -15.81 18.32 12.18
N GLU A 8 -15.01 18.97 11.33
CA GLU A 8 -14.55 18.42 10.05
C GLU A 8 -13.80 17.09 10.21
N GLU A 9 -12.92 16.98 11.21
CA GLU A 9 -12.15 15.77 11.51
C GLU A 9 -13.09 14.64 11.98
N ILE A 10 -14.08 14.96 12.81
CA ILE A 10 -15.06 13.99 13.32
C ILE A 10 -15.94 13.46 12.18
N VAL A 11 -16.44 14.34 11.32
CA VAL A 11 -17.25 13.96 10.14
C VAL A 11 -16.46 13.07 9.20
N LEU A 12 -15.17 13.36 9.03
CA LEU A 12 -14.31 12.61 8.12
C LEU A 12 -13.97 11.22 8.69
N GLU A 13 -13.60 11.12 9.96
CA GLU A 13 -13.30 9.85 10.65
C GLU A 13 -14.53 8.96 10.87
N THR A 14 -15.73 9.54 10.87
CA THR A 14 -16.99 8.77 10.96
C THR A 14 -17.49 8.30 9.59
N SER A 15 -16.91 8.78 8.50
CA SER A 15 -17.27 8.36 7.14
C SER A 15 -16.63 7.01 6.78
N PRO A 16 -17.42 5.94 6.57
CA PRO A 16 -16.88 4.60 6.29
C PRO A 16 -16.04 4.56 5.02
N LEU A 17 -16.44 5.31 3.99
CA LEU A 17 -15.72 5.40 2.72
C LEU A 17 -14.39 6.12 2.88
N PHE A 18 -14.32 7.13 3.74
CA PHE A 18 -13.07 7.83 4.01
C PHE A 18 -12.09 6.90 4.72
N CYS A 19 -12.52 6.26 5.80
CA CYS A 19 -11.67 5.34 6.57
C CYS A 19 -11.16 4.17 5.71
N GLN A 20 -12.03 3.60 4.87
CA GLN A 20 -11.63 2.55 3.93
C GLN A 20 -10.55 3.02 2.95
N LYS A 21 -10.71 4.22 2.36
CA LYS A 21 -9.71 4.76 1.42
C LYS A 21 -8.39 5.09 2.11
N VAL A 22 -8.45 5.60 3.35
CA VAL A 22 -7.28 5.86 4.18
C VAL A 22 -6.52 4.57 4.46
N GLU A 23 -7.22 3.51 4.87
CA GLU A 23 -6.63 2.18 5.12
C GLU A 23 -5.92 1.62 3.89
N VAL A 24 -6.58 1.63 2.73
CA VAL A 24 -5.98 1.19 1.46
C VAL A 24 -4.76 2.02 1.09
N SER A 25 -4.83 3.35 1.31
CA SER A 25 -3.70 4.24 1.08
C SER A 25 -2.54 3.91 2.00
N TYR A 26 -2.77 3.70 3.30
CA TYR A 26 -1.74 3.29 4.25
C TYR A 26 -1.07 1.97 3.85
N GLN A 27 -1.85 0.97 3.43
CA GLN A 27 -1.30 -0.31 2.96
C GLN A 27 -0.38 -0.14 1.74
N SER A 28 -0.74 0.75 0.81
CA SER A 28 0.12 1.06 -0.35
C SER A 28 1.38 1.84 0.02
N VAL A 29 1.35 2.63 1.11
CA VAL A 29 2.48 3.44 1.58
C VAL A 29 3.42 2.63 2.47
N GLU A 30 2.95 1.60 3.16
CA GLU A 30 3.79 0.67 3.91
C GLU A 30 4.64 -0.22 2.99
N HIS A 31 4.12 -0.56 1.80
CA HIS A 31 4.81 -1.48 0.87
C HIS A 31 4.83 -0.99 -0.59
N PRO A 32 5.30 0.24 -0.87
CA PRO A 32 5.13 0.89 -2.17
C PRO A 32 5.95 0.24 -3.30
N ARG A 33 6.85 -0.68 -2.96
CA ARG A 33 7.73 -1.40 -3.91
C ARG A 33 7.68 -2.92 -3.77
N CYS A 34 6.86 -3.45 -2.86
CA CYS A 34 6.77 -4.90 -2.70
C CYS A 34 5.83 -5.47 -3.75
N GLN A 35 6.37 -6.35 -4.59
CA GLN A 35 5.59 -7.10 -5.57
C GLN A 35 5.46 -8.55 -5.10
N LEU A 36 4.27 -9.11 -5.25
CA LEU A 36 4.05 -10.54 -5.07
C LEU A 36 4.77 -11.28 -6.20
N ALA A 37 5.67 -12.21 -5.84
CA ALA A 37 6.40 -13.05 -6.78
C ALA A 37 6.17 -14.53 -6.45
N ASP A 38 5.93 -15.34 -7.48
CA ASP A 38 5.86 -16.80 -7.33
C ASP A 38 7.26 -17.37 -7.06
N ALA A 39 7.39 -18.09 -5.95
CA ALA A 39 8.64 -18.71 -5.50
C ALA A 39 8.78 -20.20 -5.89
N SER A 40 7.82 -20.74 -6.64
CA SER A 40 7.87 -22.12 -7.16
C SER A 40 9.07 -22.38 -8.11
N PRO A 41 9.53 -21.43 -8.95
CA PRO A 41 10.69 -21.61 -9.81
C PRO A 41 12.04 -21.50 -9.08
N SER A 42 13.15 -21.76 -9.77
CA SER A 42 14.50 -21.58 -9.22
C SER A 42 14.78 -20.11 -8.88
N ARG A 43 15.65 -19.87 -7.90
CA ARG A 43 16.01 -18.53 -7.42
C ARG A 43 16.39 -17.58 -8.55
N GLU A 44 17.19 -18.04 -9.50
CA GLU A 44 17.66 -17.25 -10.64
C GLU A 44 16.48 -16.83 -11.54
N LYS A 45 15.52 -17.73 -11.74
CA LYS A 45 14.33 -17.47 -12.56
C LYS A 45 13.36 -16.50 -11.88
N VAL A 46 13.17 -16.66 -10.57
CA VAL A 46 12.38 -15.72 -9.76
C VAL A 46 13.03 -14.33 -9.80
N LEU A 47 14.35 -14.25 -9.66
CA LEU A 47 15.08 -12.98 -9.70
C LEU A 47 14.98 -12.28 -11.06
N GLU A 48 15.13 -13.02 -12.16
CA GLU A 48 14.95 -12.51 -13.53
C GLU A 48 13.54 -11.93 -13.72
N ASN A 49 12.51 -12.66 -13.28
CA ASN A 49 11.11 -12.24 -13.39
C ASN A 49 10.83 -10.96 -12.58
N VAL A 50 11.40 -10.84 -11.37
CA VAL A 50 11.24 -9.63 -10.54
C VAL A 50 11.96 -8.44 -11.17
N ILE A 51 13.21 -8.60 -11.61
CA ILE A 51 13.99 -7.52 -12.22
C ILE A 51 13.32 -7.00 -13.50
N THR A 52 12.84 -7.90 -14.35
CA THR A 52 12.11 -7.52 -15.56
C THR A 52 10.83 -6.78 -15.23
N HIS A 53 10.03 -7.25 -14.27
CA HIS A 53 8.81 -6.52 -13.85
C HIS A 53 9.07 -5.13 -13.27
N VAL A 54 10.19 -4.91 -12.58
CA VAL A 54 10.52 -3.58 -12.04
C VAL A 54 11.04 -2.63 -13.14
N ALA A 55 11.78 -3.13 -14.13
CA ALA A 55 12.40 -2.31 -15.18
C ALA A 55 11.45 -1.82 -16.29
N PHE A 56 10.24 -2.40 -16.42
CA PHE A 56 9.25 -1.99 -17.45
C PHE A 56 8.20 -0.98 -16.95
N ASN A 57 8.26 -0.54 -15.69
CA ASN A 57 7.31 0.40 -15.10
C ASN A 57 7.88 1.83 -14.95
N GLU A 58 8.86 2.22 -15.77
CA GLU A 58 9.41 3.58 -15.84
C GLU A 58 8.89 4.34 -17.07
#